data_AF-A0A4D9DI43-F1
#
_entry.id   AF-A0A4D9DI43-F1
#
_cell.length_a   1.000
_cell.length_b   1.000
_cell.length_c   1.000
_cell.angle_alpha   90.00
_cell.angle_beta   90.00
_cell.angle_gamma   90.00
#
_symmetry.space_group_name_H-M   'P 1'
#
loop_
_entity.id
_entity.type
_entity.pdbx_description
1 polymer ?
#
loop_
_entity_poly.entity_id
_entity_poly.type
_entity_poly.pdbx_seq_one_letter_code
_entity_poly.pdbx_strand_id
1 'polypeptide(L)'
;MFAILAERALGPRLYGVFPQGRLEQYIPSRRLRTEDLQDPDISREIAMKMSRFHGMVMPFNKEPKWLFGTMERYLKQIAELTFPQEAQRKKFNELKAYNLQKEMGSLRELLESTPSPVVFCHNDVQEGNILLLAGRESHPTDKLMLIDFEYSSYNYRGFDIGNHFCEWVYDYTHDTWPFYQASLENYPTRQQQLPTLRSGPEAETCSPCLQLHFIRHYLWEDSGRRGDTTHEEQARIEEEMLTEISR
;
A
#
# COMPACT_ATOMS: atom_id res chain seq x y z
N MET A 1 -12.20 -10.31 10.95
CA MET A 1 -11.20 -10.21 9.86
C MET A 1 -10.16 -11.30 9.97
N PHE A 2 -9.38 -11.35 11.06
CA PHE A 2 -8.29 -12.32 11.29
C PHE A 2 -8.67 -13.79 11.03
N ALA A 3 -9.84 -14.25 11.50
CA ALA A 3 -10.30 -15.62 11.25
C ALA A 3 -10.46 -15.95 9.75
N ILE A 4 -11.02 -15.02 8.95
CA ILE A 4 -11.21 -15.24 7.51
C ILE A 4 -9.87 -15.29 6.78
N LEU A 5 -8.91 -14.45 7.19
CA LEU A 5 -7.57 -14.42 6.60
C LEU A 5 -6.78 -15.70 6.91
N ALA A 6 -6.91 -16.21 8.14
CA ALA A 6 -6.34 -17.49 8.54
C ALA A 6 -6.93 -18.66 7.72
N GLU A 7 -8.26 -18.74 7.59
CA GLU A 7 -8.94 -19.79 6.81
C GLU A 7 -8.58 -19.76 5.31
N ARG A 8 -8.29 -18.57 4.77
CA ARG A 8 -7.86 -18.41 3.36
C ARG A 8 -6.36 -18.56 3.16
N ALA A 9 -5.60 -18.89 4.20
CA ALA A 9 -4.13 -18.96 4.18
C ALA A 9 -3.45 -17.67 3.67
N LEU A 10 -4.07 -16.51 3.94
CA LEU A 10 -3.58 -15.18 3.58
C LEU A 10 -2.98 -14.43 4.78
N GLY A 11 -2.99 -15.03 5.96
CA GLY A 11 -2.32 -14.54 7.16
C GLY A 11 -1.94 -15.70 8.08
N PRO A 12 -1.38 -15.40 9.27
CA PRO A 12 -1.04 -16.40 10.27
C PRO A 12 -2.25 -17.25 10.65
N ARG A 13 -2.04 -18.55 10.95
CA ARG A 13 -3.11 -19.37 11.53
C ARG A 13 -3.55 -18.79 12.87
N LEU A 14 -4.85 -18.80 13.12
CA LEU A 14 -5.44 -18.35 14.37
C LEU A 14 -5.71 -19.56 15.27
N TYR A 15 -5.02 -19.67 16.41
CA TYR A 15 -5.18 -20.77 17.35
C TYR A 15 -6.25 -20.52 18.41
N GLY A 16 -6.50 -19.25 18.76
CA GLY A 16 -7.52 -18.89 19.74
C GLY A 16 -7.72 -17.40 19.87
N VAL A 17 -8.92 -17.01 20.30
CA VAL A 17 -9.32 -15.62 20.58
C VAL A 17 -9.96 -15.57 21.97
N PHE A 18 -9.58 -14.59 22.78
CA PHE A 18 -10.09 -14.37 24.12
C PHE A 18 -10.17 -12.87 24.43
N PRO A 19 -10.87 -12.42 25.49
CA PRO A 19 -11.10 -10.99 25.71
C PRO A 19 -9.83 -10.13 25.81
N GLN A 20 -8.71 -10.72 26.25
CA GLN A 20 -7.43 -10.03 26.41
C GLN A 20 -6.53 -10.08 25.17
N GLY A 21 -6.90 -10.83 24.13
CA GLY A 21 -6.04 -10.96 22.95
C GLY A 21 -6.31 -12.21 22.10
N ARG A 22 -5.27 -12.64 21.40
CA ARG A 22 -5.33 -13.76 20.46
C ARG A 22 -4.01 -14.51 20.42
N LEU A 23 -4.08 -15.79 20.08
CA LEU A 23 -2.93 -16.64 19.81
C LEU A 23 -2.86 -16.93 18.31
N GLU A 24 -1.75 -16.57 17.69
CA GLU A 24 -1.50 -16.74 16.27
C GLU A 24 -0.25 -17.58 16.03
N GLN A 25 -0.14 -18.15 14.85
CA GLN A 25 1.06 -18.82 14.39
C GLN A 25 2.25 -17.86 14.38
N TYR A 26 3.32 -18.25 15.07
CA TYR A 26 4.61 -17.64 14.85
C TYR A 26 5.16 -18.06 13.48
N ILE A 27 5.54 -17.08 12.66
CA ILE A 27 6.08 -17.31 11.31
C ILE A 27 7.57 -16.96 11.32
N PRO A 28 8.48 -17.95 11.20
CA PRO A 28 9.91 -17.69 11.04
C PRO A 28 10.17 -16.81 9.82
N SER A 29 10.60 -15.58 10.07
CA SER A 29 10.72 -14.54 9.05
C SER A 29 11.52 -13.34 9.57
N ARG A 30 11.88 -12.44 8.66
CA ARG A 30 12.23 -11.06 8.99
C ARG A 30 11.21 -10.10 8.37
N ARG A 31 11.02 -8.92 8.97
CA ARG A 31 10.36 -7.82 8.28
C ARG A 31 11.24 -7.34 7.13
N LEU A 32 10.62 -6.77 6.10
CA LEU A 32 11.36 -5.99 5.12
C LEU A 32 11.90 -4.71 5.77
N ARG A 33 12.89 -4.12 5.11
CA ARG A 33 13.39 -2.76 5.34
C ARG A 33 12.93 -1.87 4.19
N THR A 34 12.94 -0.56 4.40
CA THR A 34 12.58 0.42 3.35
C THR A 34 13.41 0.22 2.07
N GLU A 35 14.70 -0.11 2.21
CA GLU A 35 15.60 -0.42 1.10
C GLU A 35 15.19 -1.67 0.29
N ASP A 36 14.55 -2.67 0.93
CA ASP A 36 14.07 -3.87 0.23
C ASP A 36 12.91 -3.54 -0.72
N LEU A 37 12.14 -2.46 -0.48
CA LEU A 37 10.97 -2.11 -1.29
C LEU A 37 11.36 -1.74 -2.73
N GLN A 38 12.58 -1.24 -2.93
CA GLN A 38 13.11 -0.86 -4.24
C GLN A 38 13.63 -2.05 -5.06
N ASP A 39 13.78 -3.22 -4.45
CA ASP A 39 14.22 -4.42 -5.15
C ASP A 39 13.15 -4.89 -6.16
N PRO A 40 13.49 -5.10 -7.46
CA PRO A 40 12.53 -5.49 -8.48
C PRO A 40 11.75 -6.77 -8.17
N ASP A 41 12.40 -7.78 -7.58
CA ASP A 41 11.75 -9.05 -7.27
C ASP A 41 10.82 -8.94 -6.06
N ILE A 42 11.23 -8.19 -5.04
CA ILE A 42 10.41 -7.90 -3.87
C ILE A 42 9.18 -7.09 -4.28
N SER A 43 9.37 -5.98 -4.98
CA SER A 43 8.28 -5.11 -5.43
C SER A 43 7.29 -5.82 -6.35
N ARG A 44 7.79 -6.65 -7.28
CA ARG A 44 6.96 -7.55 -8.11
C ARG A 44 6.08 -8.44 -7.26
N GLU A 45 6.64 -9.09 -6.24
CA GLU A 45 5.84 -9.96 -5.38
C GLU A 45 4.86 -9.18 -4.50
N ILE A 46 5.23 -8.00 -3.99
CA ILE A 46 4.30 -7.11 -3.26
C ILE A 46 3.11 -6.76 -4.14
N ALA A 47 3.34 -6.35 -5.40
CA ALA A 47 2.29 -6.03 -6.36
C ALA A 47 1.33 -7.20 -6.57
N MET A 48 1.86 -8.42 -6.72
CA MET A 48 1.05 -9.64 -6.84
C MET A 48 0.26 -9.93 -5.56
N LYS A 49 0.87 -9.83 -4.37
CA LYS A 49 0.18 -10.06 -3.09
C LYS A 49 -0.93 -9.03 -2.86
N MET A 50 -0.68 -7.76 -3.17
CA MET A 50 -1.67 -6.68 -3.08
C MET A 50 -2.84 -6.92 -4.06
N SER A 51 -2.57 -7.30 -5.30
CA SER A 51 -3.60 -7.70 -6.28
C SER A 51 -4.45 -8.86 -5.77
N ARG A 52 -3.80 -9.88 -5.18
CA ARG A 52 -4.51 -11.01 -4.57
C ARG A 52 -5.43 -10.57 -3.45
N PHE A 53 -4.95 -9.69 -2.57
CA PHE A 53 -5.68 -9.14 -1.43
C PHE A 53 -6.88 -8.29 -1.88
N HIS A 54 -6.70 -7.42 -2.88
CA HIS A 54 -7.76 -6.58 -3.44
C HIS A 54 -8.93 -7.38 -4.04
N GLY A 55 -8.66 -8.55 -4.62
CA GLY A 55 -9.70 -9.44 -5.14
C GLY A 55 -10.44 -10.26 -4.07
N MET A 56 -10.16 -10.07 -2.77
CA MET A 56 -10.88 -10.76 -1.71
C MET A 56 -12.32 -10.25 -1.56
N VAL A 57 -13.27 -11.18 -1.59
CA VAL A 57 -14.66 -10.89 -1.19
C VAL A 57 -14.78 -11.06 0.32
N MET A 58 -14.99 -9.96 1.03
CA MET A 58 -15.10 -9.92 2.48
C MET A 58 -16.51 -9.53 2.93
N PRO A 59 -17.02 -10.09 4.04
CA PRO A 59 -18.36 -9.80 4.57
C PRO A 59 -18.38 -8.49 5.38
N PHE A 60 -17.84 -7.41 4.82
CA PHE A 60 -17.82 -6.06 5.41
C PHE A 60 -18.56 -5.07 4.52
N ASN A 61 -18.82 -3.87 5.03
CA ASN A 61 -19.38 -2.76 4.24
C ASN A 61 -18.46 -2.46 3.05
N LYS A 62 -19.05 -2.38 1.85
CA LYS A 62 -18.36 -2.17 0.57
C LYS A 62 -18.32 -0.71 0.14
N GLU A 63 -18.97 0.19 0.88
CA GLU A 63 -18.87 1.62 0.63
C GLU A 63 -17.50 2.16 1.10
N PRO A 64 -16.78 2.96 0.30
CA PRO A 64 -15.45 3.46 0.63
C PRO A 64 -15.49 4.64 1.61
N LYS A 65 -16.21 4.47 2.74
CA LYS A 65 -16.36 5.51 3.77
C LYS A 65 -15.15 5.62 4.69
N TRP A 66 -14.24 4.65 4.65
CA TRP A 66 -13.14 4.54 5.59
C TRP A 66 -12.17 5.73 5.52
N LEU A 67 -11.74 6.13 4.31
CA LEU A 67 -10.73 7.17 4.12
C LEU A 67 -11.18 8.51 4.70
N PHE A 68 -12.25 9.10 4.13
CA PHE A 68 -12.74 10.39 4.58
C PHE A 68 -13.37 10.35 5.98
N GLY A 69 -14.09 9.28 6.33
CA GLY A 69 -14.65 9.15 7.68
C GLY A 69 -13.57 9.07 8.76
N THR A 70 -12.42 8.47 8.47
CA THR A 70 -11.27 8.43 9.38
C THR A 70 -10.57 9.78 9.47
N MET A 71 -10.30 10.44 8.33
CA MET A 71 -9.68 11.77 8.31
C MET A 71 -10.54 12.82 9.03
N GLU A 72 -11.86 12.84 8.81
CA GLU A 72 -12.79 13.74 9.51
C GLU A 72 -12.76 13.52 11.04
N ARG A 73 -12.79 12.26 11.47
CA ARG A 73 -12.68 11.89 12.89
C ARG A 73 -11.37 12.38 13.49
N TYR A 74 -10.25 12.20 12.80
CA TYR A 74 -8.94 12.64 13.27
C TYR A 74 -8.83 14.17 13.30
N LEU A 75 -9.30 14.89 12.28
CA LEU A 75 -9.31 16.35 12.31
C LEU A 75 -10.14 16.91 13.45
N LYS A 76 -11.26 16.27 13.80
CA LYS A 76 -12.04 16.66 14.98
C LYS A 76 -11.24 16.48 16.27
N GLN A 77 -10.60 15.33 16.46
CA GLN A 77 -9.74 15.08 17.64
C GLN A 77 -8.57 16.06 17.71
N ILE A 78 -7.90 16.30 16.58
CA ILE A 78 -6.79 17.25 16.45
C ILE A 78 -7.21 18.67 16.84
N ALA A 79 -8.43 19.10 16.47
CA ALA A 79 -8.93 20.42 16.81
C ALA A 79 -9.03 20.66 18.33
N GLU A 80 -9.24 19.59 19.10
CA GLU A 80 -9.38 19.60 20.56
C GLU A 80 -8.04 19.44 21.31
N LEU A 81 -6.94 19.11 20.60
CA LEU A 81 -5.62 18.89 21.21
C LEU A 81 -5.00 20.18 21.75
N THR A 82 -4.34 20.04 22.91
CA THR A 82 -3.50 21.08 23.52
C THR A 82 -2.15 20.49 23.93
N PHE A 83 -1.09 21.29 23.83
CA PHE A 83 0.27 20.86 24.16
C PHE A 83 0.88 21.72 25.27
N PRO A 84 1.41 21.10 26.36
CA PRO A 84 2.00 21.85 27.47
C PRO A 84 3.37 22.43 27.14
N GLN A 85 4.11 21.84 26.19
CA GLN A 85 5.45 22.28 25.81
C GLN A 85 5.40 23.31 24.68
N GLU A 86 6.20 24.38 24.79
CA GLU A 86 6.24 25.45 23.79
C GLU A 86 6.70 24.97 22.42
N ALA A 87 7.73 24.11 22.38
CA ALA A 87 8.23 23.54 21.13
C ALA A 87 7.15 22.73 20.38
N GLN A 88 6.32 21.98 21.11
CA GLN A 88 5.19 21.23 20.53
C GLN A 88 4.08 22.17 20.06
N ARG A 89 3.74 23.21 20.83
CA ARG A 89 2.77 24.24 20.40
C ARG A 89 3.21 24.94 19.11
N LYS A 90 4.50 25.26 18.98
CA LYS A 90 5.02 25.89 17.77
C LYS A 90 4.81 25.00 16.54
N LYS A 91 5.24 23.73 16.60
CA LYS A 91 5.00 22.73 15.53
C LYS A 91 3.51 22.55 15.24
N PHE A 92 2.68 22.51 16.28
CA PHE A 92 1.23 22.38 16.12
C PHE A 92 0.59 23.59 15.44
N ASN A 93 1.06 24.81 15.74
CA ASN A 93 0.60 26.02 15.07
C ASN A 93 1.05 26.08 13.61
N GLU A 94 2.25 25.59 13.29
CA GLU A 94 2.71 25.41 11.91
C GLU A 94 1.78 24.44 11.14
N LEU A 95 1.39 23.31 11.75
CA LEU A 95 0.39 22.40 11.16
C LEU A 95 -0.98 23.06 10.97
N LYS A 96 -1.45 23.85 11.95
CA LYS A 96 -2.73 24.58 11.84
C LYS A 96 -2.71 25.64 10.73
N ALA A 97 -1.55 26.21 10.41
CA ALA A 97 -1.43 27.24 9.38
C ALA A 97 -1.80 26.75 7.97
N TYR A 98 -1.74 25.43 7.73
CA TYR A 98 -2.19 24.82 6.47
C TYR A 98 -3.72 24.82 6.29
N ASN A 99 -4.51 25.14 7.32
CA ASN A 99 -5.98 25.08 7.27
C ASN A 99 -6.50 23.72 6.78
N LEU A 100 -6.19 22.68 7.54
CA LEU A 100 -6.45 21.27 7.18
C LEU A 100 -7.92 20.98 6.84
N GLN A 101 -8.88 21.71 7.40
CA GLN A 101 -10.30 21.58 7.05
C GLN A 101 -10.56 21.98 5.60
N LYS A 102 -9.94 23.07 5.13
CA LYS A 102 -10.04 23.52 3.74
C LYS A 102 -9.31 22.54 2.81
N GLU A 103 -8.10 22.14 3.17
CA GLU A 103 -7.31 21.19 2.38
C GLU A 103 -8.02 19.83 2.24
N MET A 104 -8.70 19.36 3.29
CA MET A 104 -9.54 18.15 3.21
C MET A 104 -10.69 18.30 2.21
N GLY A 105 -11.28 19.50 2.10
CA GLY A 105 -12.30 19.79 1.09
C GLY A 105 -11.74 19.72 -0.33
N SER A 106 -10.59 20.35 -0.56
CA SER A 106 -9.89 20.31 -1.85
C SER A 106 -9.44 18.90 -2.23
N LEU A 107 -8.92 18.12 -1.27
CA LEU A 107 -8.59 16.71 -1.47
C LEU A 107 -9.83 15.89 -1.84
N ARG A 108 -10.97 16.15 -1.20
CA ARG A 108 -12.23 15.47 -1.55
C ARG A 108 -12.65 15.75 -2.98
N GLU A 109 -12.67 17.01 -3.39
CA GLU A 109 -13.02 17.38 -4.77
C GLU A 109 -12.08 16.72 -5.79
N LEU A 110 -10.77 16.68 -5.49
CA LEU A 110 -9.78 16.01 -6.33
C LEU A 110 -10.05 14.51 -6.47
N LEU A 111 -10.25 13.81 -5.36
CA LEU A 111 -10.49 12.37 -5.36
C LEU A 111 -11.87 11.99 -5.92
N GLU A 112 -12.90 12.83 -5.76
CA GLU A 112 -14.21 12.63 -6.40
C GLU A 112 -14.12 12.73 -7.92
N SER A 113 -13.20 13.54 -8.44
CA SER A 113 -12.92 13.65 -9.89
C SER A 113 -11.94 12.60 -10.42
N THR A 114 -11.43 11.71 -9.55
CA THR A 114 -10.44 10.67 -9.89
C THR A 114 -11.07 9.28 -9.65
N PRO A 115 -11.65 8.64 -10.67
CA PRO A 115 -12.25 7.33 -10.50
C PRO A 115 -11.21 6.30 -10.05
N SER A 116 -11.47 5.62 -8.93
CA SER A 116 -10.67 4.48 -8.48
C SER A 116 -11.59 3.34 -8.03
N PRO A 117 -11.37 2.09 -8.48
CA PRO A 117 -12.18 0.95 -8.06
C PRO A 117 -12.16 0.76 -6.55
N VAL A 118 -13.33 0.44 -5.98
CA VAL A 118 -13.44 0.08 -4.57
C VAL A 118 -13.14 -1.41 -4.41
N VAL A 119 -12.08 -1.72 -3.67
CA VAL A 119 -11.57 -3.08 -3.43
C VAL A 119 -11.32 -3.27 -1.93
N PHE A 120 -11.03 -4.50 -1.50
CA PHE A 120 -10.63 -4.74 -0.12
C PHE A 120 -9.14 -4.42 0.04
N CYS A 121 -8.83 -3.24 0.59
CA CYS A 121 -7.47 -2.71 0.75
C CYS A 121 -6.88 -3.10 2.11
N HIS A 122 -5.56 -3.23 2.16
CA HIS A 122 -4.80 -3.37 3.39
C HIS A 122 -4.77 -2.05 4.18
N ASN A 123 -4.60 -0.94 3.45
CA ASN A 123 -4.47 0.45 3.91
C ASN A 123 -3.16 0.79 4.65
N ASP A 124 -2.20 -0.13 4.72
CA ASP A 124 -0.92 0.06 5.46
C ASP A 124 0.17 -0.94 5.00
N VAL A 125 0.43 -1.00 3.69
CA VAL A 125 1.46 -1.91 3.12
C VAL A 125 2.86 -1.28 3.24
N GLN A 126 3.33 -1.09 4.47
CA GLN A 126 4.70 -0.69 4.78
C GLN A 126 5.63 -1.90 4.95
N GLU A 127 6.95 -1.68 4.93
CA GLU A 127 7.97 -2.72 5.08
C GLU A 127 7.82 -3.53 6.39
N GLY A 128 7.35 -2.88 7.46
CA GLY A 128 7.10 -3.51 8.75
C GLY A 128 6.00 -4.58 8.72
N ASN A 129 5.08 -4.47 7.77
CA ASN A 129 3.91 -5.33 7.59
C ASN A 129 4.11 -6.38 6.47
N ILE A 130 5.33 -6.48 5.93
CA ILE A 130 5.70 -7.45 4.92
C ILE A 130 6.79 -8.37 5.48
N LEU A 131 6.48 -9.65 5.62
CA LEU A 131 7.40 -10.66 6.11
C LEU A 131 8.12 -11.35 4.95
N LEU A 132 9.44 -11.36 4.97
CA LEU A 132 10.26 -12.27 4.18
C LEU A 132 10.41 -13.60 4.94
N LEU A 133 9.83 -14.66 4.39
CA LEU A 133 9.75 -15.97 5.00
C LEU A 133 11.13 -16.67 5.01
N ALA A 134 11.55 -17.14 6.19
CA ALA A 134 12.85 -17.78 6.35
C ALA A 134 12.95 -19.08 5.53
N GLY A 135 14.08 -19.26 4.84
CA GLY A 135 14.32 -20.41 3.96
C GLY A 135 13.61 -20.33 2.61
N ARG A 136 12.96 -19.20 2.29
CA ARG A 136 12.32 -18.93 0.99
C ARG A 136 12.98 -17.79 0.22
N GLU A 137 14.10 -17.26 0.69
CA GLU A 137 14.74 -16.06 0.14
C GLU A 137 15.12 -16.23 -1.34
N SER A 138 15.54 -17.44 -1.71
CA SER A 138 15.89 -17.80 -3.10
C SER A 138 14.71 -18.27 -3.94
N HIS A 139 13.49 -18.36 -3.40
CA HIS A 139 12.32 -18.72 -4.18
C HIS A 139 11.91 -17.56 -5.11
N PRO A 140 11.48 -17.85 -6.34
CA PRO A 140 11.09 -16.82 -7.31
C PRO A 140 9.74 -16.15 -6.97
N THR A 141 8.92 -16.81 -6.14
CA THR A 141 7.58 -16.39 -5.69
C THR A 141 7.26 -16.99 -4.32
N ASP A 142 6.25 -16.44 -3.64
CA ASP A 142 5.73 -16.91 -2.35
C ASP A 142 6.75 -16.93 -1.21
N LYS A 143 7.68 -15.97 -1.26
CA LYS A 143 8.64 -15.65 -0.19
C LYS A 143 8.13 -14.52 0.72
N LEU A 144 7.10 -13.77 0.31
CA LEU A 144 6.51 -12.68 1.09
C LEU A 144 5.15 -13.06 1.68
N MET A 145 4.85 -12.48 2.84
CA MET A 145 3.52 -12.51 3.46
C MET A 145 3.15 -11.14 4.02
N LEU A 146 1.96 -10.66 3.66
CA LEU A 146 1.36 -9.47 4.28
C LEU A 146 0.79 -9.84 5.65
N ILE A 147 0.95 -8.96 6.62
CA ILE A 147 0.42 -9.10 7.98
C ILE A 147 -0.12 -7.75 8.48
N ASP A 148 -0.73 -7.77 9.67
CA ASP A 148 -1.23 -6.57 10.36
C ASP A 148 -2.35 -5.81 9.63
N PHE A 149 -3.51 -6.47 9.58
CA PHE A 149 -4.69 -6.02 8.85
C PHE A 149 -5.58 -5.05 9.66
N GLU A 150 -5.02 -4.31 10.63
CA GLU A 150 -5.81 -3.49 11.55
C GLU A 150 -6.56 -2.34 10.87
N TYR A 151 -5.97 -1.78 9.81
CA TYR A 151 -6.57 -0.71 9.02
C TYR A 151 -7.39 -1.21 7.83
N SER A 152 -7.40 -2.51 7.54
CA SER A 152 -7.96 -3.04 6.30
C SER A 152 -9.47 -2.80 6.19
N SER A 153 -9.92 -2.38 5.01
CA SER A 153 -11.32 -2.07 4.74
C SER A 153 -11.61 -2.13 3.24
N TYR A 154 -12.88 -2.07 2.84
CA TYR A 154 -13.17 -1.65 1.47
C TYR A 154 -12.78 -0.17 1.33
N ASN A 155 -11.92 0.12 0.36
CA ASN A 155 -11.39 1.45 0.08
C ASN A 155 -11.00 1.56 -1.41
N TYR A 156 -10.55 2.74 -1.83
CA TYR A 156 -10.08 2.98 -3.19
C TYR A 156 -8.75 2.26 -3.45
N ARG A 157 -8.63 1.55 -4.57
CA ARG A 157 -7.39 0.88 -5.00
C ARG A 157 -6.20 1.84 -5.05
N GLY A 158 -6.42 3.05 -5.56
CA GLY A 158 -5.40 4.09 -5.67
C GLY A 158 -4.78 4.46 -4.31
N PHE A 159 -5.59 4.42 -3.24
CA PHE A 159 -5.11 4.70 -1.89
C PHE A 159 -4.08 3.66 -1.42
N ASP A 160 -4.36 2.36 -1.57
CA ASP A 160 -3.47 1.33 -1.03
C ASP A 160 -2.14 1.27 -1.79
N ILE A 161 -2.18 1.43 -3.11
CA ILE A 161 -0.97 1.49 -3.96
C ILE A 161 -0.21 2.79 -3.71
N GLY A 162 -0.89 3.94 -3.66
CA GLY A 162 -0.27 5.23 -3.39
C GLY A 162 0.36 5.30 -2.00
N ASN A 163 -0.32 4.77 -0.99
CA ASN A 163 0.24 4.64 0.35
C ASN A 163 1.51 3.79 0.34
N HIS A 164 1.47 2.61 -0.31
CA HIS A 164 2.66 1.76 -0.44
C HIS A 164 3.83 2.50 -1.10
N PHE A 165 3.60 3.31 -2.13
CA PHE A 165 4.65 4.12 -2.75
C PHE A 165 5.18 5.23 -1.84
N CYS A 166 4.32 5.83 -1.01
CA CYS A 166 4.77 6.76 0.03
C CYS A 166 5.70 6.08 1.04
N GLU A 167 5.50 4.82 1.38
CA GLU A 167 6.37 4.09 2.33
C GLU A 167 7.80 3.87 1.82
N TRP A 168 8.07 4.07 0.52
CA TRP A 168 9.45 4.02 0.01
C TRP A 168 10.31 5.19 0.50
N VAL A 169 9.66 6.28 0.93
CA VAL A 169 10.30 7.50 1.42
C VAL A 169 10.70 7.38 2.88
N TYR A 170 9.97 6.61 3.69
CA TYR A 170 10.08 6.63 5.14
C TYR A 170 10.80 5.38 5.66
N ASP A 171 11.86 5.59 6.44
CA ASP A 171 12.55 4.55 7.21
C ASP A 171 12.26 4.73 8.69
N TYR A 172 11.52 3.79 9.28
CA TYR A 172 11.14 3.79 10.69
C TYR A 172 12.13 3.05 11.60
N THR A 173 13.29 2.63 11.07
CA THR A 173 14.35 1.94 11.83
C THR A 173 15.45 2.88 12.34
N HIS A 174 15.30 4.19 12.08
CA HIS A 174 16.25 5.19 12.53
C HIS A 174 16.36 5.21 14.07
N ASP A 175 17.59 5.10 14.59
CA ASP A 175 17.86 4.87 16.01
C ASP A 175 17.92 6.15 16.86
N THR A 176 17.81 7.32 16.24
CA THR A 176 17.80 8.62 16.93
C THR A 176 16.53 9.40 16.66
N TRP A 177 16.17 10.32 17.56
CA TRP A 177 15.00 11.19 17.39
C TRP A 177 15.03 11.91 16.01
N PRO A 178 13.93 11.91 15.23
CA PRO A 178 12.55 11.57 15.60
C PRO A 178 12.16 10.10 15.41
N PHE A 179 13.12 9.19 15.31
CA PHE A 179 12.99 7.75 15.08
C PHE A 179 12.41 7.37 13.71
N TYR A 180 12.51 8.30 12.76
CA TYR A 180 12.29 8.03 11.35
C TYR A 180 13.20 8.92 10.50
N GLN A 181 13.49 8.49 9.27
CA GLN A 181 14.13 9.29 8.25
C GLN A 181 13.24 9.34 7.00
N ALA A 182 13.14 10.52 6.38
CA ALA A 182 12.39 10.71 5.14
C ALA A 182 13.35 11.12 4.01
N SER A 183 13.36 10.34 2.92
CA SER A 183 14.17 10.56 1.72
C SER A 183 13.25 10.63 0.50
N LEU A 184 12.84 11.85 0.11
CA LEU A 184 11.89 12.07 -0.98
C LEU A 184 12.39 11.54 -2.33
N GLU A 185 13.71 11.48 -2.51
CA GLU A 185 14.40 10.89 -3.66
C GLU A 185 14.12 9.39 -3.84
N ASN A 186 13.67 8.70 -2.79
CA ASN A 186 13.33 7.27 -2.84
C ASN A 186 11.91 6.99 -3.31
N TYR A 187 11.07 8.02 -3.48
CA TYR A 187 9.73 7.82 -4.04
C TYR A 187 9.84 7.16 -5.43
N PRO A 188 9.04 6.12 -5.73
CA PRO A 188 9.21 5.35 -6.96
C PRO A 188 9.04 6.25 -8.18
N THR A 189 10.04 6.25 -9.06
CA THR A 189 10.00 6.97 -10.33
C THR A 189 8.89 6.44 -11.23
N ARG A 190 8.47 7.22 -12.24
CA ARG A 190 7.45 6.77 -13.20
C ARG A 190 7.80 5.41 -13.79
N GLN A 191 9.07 5.16 -14.14
CA GLN A 191 9.52 3.88 -14.68
C GLN A 191 9.32 2.70 -13.72
N GLN A 192 9.49 2.92 -12.42
CA GLN A 192 9.31 1.92 -11.36
C GLN A 192 7.81 1.63 -11.10
N GLN A 193 6.96 2.65 -11.23
CA GLN A 193 5.51 2.50 -11.14
C GLN A 193 4.94 1.79 -12.39
N LEU A 194 5.30 2.31 -13.57
CA LEU A 194 4.92 1.82 -14.90
C LEU A 194 5.95 2.23 -15.98
N PRO A 195 6.44 1.29 -16.81
CA PRO A 195 7.39 1.65 -17.86
C PRO A 195 6.74 2.46 -18.99
N THR A 196 7.45 3.47 -19.48
CA THR A 196 7.13 4.11 -20.77
C THR A 196 7.41 3.09 -21.89
N LEU A 197 6.42 2.77 -22.72
CA LEU A 197 6.63 1.97 -23.93
C LEU A 197 7.70 2.67 -24.79
N ARG A 198 8.91 2.11 -24.86
CA ARG A 198 9.87 2.50 -25.89
C ARG A 198 9.39 1.88 -27.19
N SER A 199 8.86 2.70 -28.09
CA SER A 199 8.58 2.33 -29.47
C SER A 199 9.91 2.24 -30.23
N GLY A 200 10.55 1.07 -30.22
CA GLY A 200 11.77 0.81 -30.97
C GLY A 200 12.16 -0.68 -30.97
N PRO A 201 12.99 -1.13 -31.92
CA PRO A 201 13.39 -2.53 -32.10
C PRO A 201 14.21 -3.13 -30.93
N GLU A 202 14.53 -2.33 -29.90
CA GLU A 202 15.17 -2.79 -28.66
C GLU A 202 14.17 -3.34 -27.61
N ALA A 203 12.86 -3.24 -27.86
CA ALA A 203 11.84 -3.76 -26.95
C ALA A 203 11.85 -5.30 -26.83
N GLU A 204 12.43 -6.01 -27.79
CA GLU A 204 12.47 -7.49 -27.83
C GLU A 204 13.69 -8.09 -27.14
N THR A 205 14.68 -7.28 -26.73
CA THR A 205 15.96 -7.79 -26.18
C THR A 205 16.13 -7.57 -24.68
N CYS A 206 15.24 -6.84 -24.01
CA CYS A 206 15.29 -6.68 -22.56
C CYS A 206 14.55 -7.84 -21.88
N SER A 207 15.28 -8.67 -21.13
CA SER A 207 14.69 -9.76 -20.34
C SER A 207 13.58 -9.20 -19.44
N PRO A 208 12.34 -9.71 -19.50
CA PRO A 208 11.20 -9.21 -18.72
C PRO A 208 11.39 -9.25 -17.19
N CYS A 209 12.42 -9.93 -16.69
CA CYS A 209 12.63 -10.21 -15.27
C CYS A 209 13.37 -9.10 -14.49
N LEU A 210 13.91 -8.06 -15.14
CA LEU A 210 14.87 -7.14 -14.49
C LEU A 210 14.38 -5.70 -14.31
N GLN A 211 13.15 -5.38 -14.70
CA GLN A 211 12.63 -4.02 -14.58
C GLN A 211 11.47 -3.96 -13.58
N LEU A 212 11.57 -2.98 -12.67
CA LEU A 212 10.58 -2.68 -11.64
C LEU A 212 9.29 -2.17 -12.31
N HIS A 213 8.22 -2.96 -12.26
CA HIS A 213 6.96 -2.69 -12.96
C HIS A 213 5.73 -2.99 -12.09
N PHE A 214 5.55 -2.23 -11.01
CA PHE A 214 4.54 -2.54 -9.99
C PHE A 214 3.13 -2.73 -10.60
N ILE A 215 2.65 -1.77 -11.40
CA ILE A 215 1.30 -1.82 -11.98
C ILE A 215 1.12 -3.02 -12.91
N ARG A 216 2.13 -3.38 -13.71
CA ARG A 216 2.03 -4.53 -14.63
C ARG A 216 1.97 -5.85 -13.89
N HIS A 217 2.77 -6.03 -12.85
CA HIS A 217 2.73 -7.25 -12.03
C HIS A 217 1.43 -7.35 -11.24
N TYR A 218 0.92 -6.22 -10.76
CA TYR A 218 -0.41 -6.14 -10.15
C TYR A 218 -1.51 -6.59 -11.12
N LEU A 219 -1.52 -6.03 -12.34
CA LEU A 219 -2.52 -6.33 -13.36
C LEU A 219 -2.39 -7.76 -13.88
N TRP A 220 -1.17 -8.26 -14.11
CA TRP A 220 -0.95 -9.63 -14.55
C TRP A 220 -1.57 -10.67 -13.58
N GLU A 221 -1.42 -10.45 -12.28
CA GLU A 221 -2.04 -11.29 -11.25
C GLU A 221 -3.58 -11.13 -11.19
N ASP A 222 -4.12 -9.96 -11.56
CA ASP A 222 -5.58 -9.73 -11.65
C ASP A 222 -6.18 -10.31 -12.94
N SER A 223 -5.51 -10.18 -14.08
CA SER A 223 -5.93 -10.69 -15.40
C SER A 223 -6.03 -12.21 -15.43
N GLY A 224 -5.18 -12.92 -14.67
CA GLY A 224 -5.35 -14.36 -14.42
C GLY A 224 -6.73 -14.73 -13.83
N ARG A 225 -7.50 -13.75 -13.33
CA ARG A 225 -8.88 -13.88 -12.84
C ARG A 225 -9.95 -13.33 -13.80
N ARG A 226 -9.57 -12.51 -14.77
CA ARG A 226 -10.47 -11.72 -15.63
C ARG A 226 -10.29 -11.95 -17.15
N GLY A 227 -9.69 -13.06 -17.58
CA GLY A 227 -9.61 -13.40 -19.01
C GLY A 227 -8.74 -12.44 -19.85
N ASP A 228 -8.54 -12.75 -21.14
CA ASP A 228 -7.64 -11.98 -22.00
C ASP A 228 -8.20 -10.59 -22.35
N THR A 229 -7.45 -9.54 -22.00
CA THR A 229 -7.68 -8.14 -22.40
C THR A 229 -6.83 -7.77 -23.62
N THR A 230 -7.32 -6.91 -24.49
CA THR A 230 -6.51 -6.41 -25.63
C THR A 230 -5.37 -5.51 -25.14
N HIS A 231 -4.32 -5.36 -25.95
CA HIS A 231 -3.20 -4.46 -25.64
C HIS A 231 -3.64 -3.01 -25.42
N GLU A 232 -4.62 -2.52 -26.19
CA GLU A 232 -5.16 -1.16 -26.05
C GLU A 232 -5.92 -0.98 -24.73
N GLU A 233 -6.71 -1.98 -24.34
CA GLU A 233 -7.43 -1.99 -23.07
C GLU A 233 -6.46 -2.00 -21.90
N GLN A 234 -5.41 -2.83 -21.97
CA GLN A 234 -4.38 -2.89 -20.95
C GLN A 234 -3.65 -1.55 -20.80
N ALA A 235 -3.25 -0.92 -21.89
CA ALA A 235 -2.60 0.40 -21.85
C ALA A 235 -3.51 1.47 -21.23
N ARG A 236 -4.83 1.42 -21.51
CA ARG A 236 -5.79 2.33 -20.89
C ARG A 236 -5.88 2.12 -19.37
N ILE A 237 -5.99 0.87 -18.92
CA ILE A 237 -6.06 0.54 -17.48
C ILE A 237 -4.76 0.96 -16.77
N GLU A 238 -3.60 0.75 -17.40
CA GLU A 238 -2.30 1.16 -16.87
C GLU A 238 -2.25 2.69 -16.63
N GLU A 239 -2.74 3.51 -17.57
CA GLU A 239 -2.77 4.97 -17.44
C GLU A 239 -3.83 5.46 -16.44
N GLU A 240 -4.99 4.80 -16.38
CA GLU A 240 -6.01 5.04 -15.35
C GLU A 240 -5.42 4.78 -13.94
N MET A 241 -4.73 3.66 -13.73
CA MET A 241 -4.07 3.35 -12.46
C MET A 241 -2.99 4.37 -12.08
N LEU A 242 -2.18 4.84 -13.04
CA LEU A 242 -1.21 5.91 -12.77
C LEU A 242 -1.91 7.19 -12.30
N THR A 243 -3.06 7.52 -12.89
CA THR A 243 -3.87 8.67 -12.49
C THR A 243 -4.42 8.49 -11.08
N GLU A 244 -4.94 7.29 -10.74
CA GLU A 244 -5.44 6.97 -9.40
C GLU A 244 -4.39 7.15 -8.29
N ILE A 245 -3.12 6.87 -8.59
CA ILE A 245 -2.03 6.88 -7.62
C ILE A 245 -1.37 8.26 -7.51
N SER A 246 -1.46 9.08 -8.55
CA SER A 246 -0.76 10.37 -8.65
C SER A 246 -1.61 11.58 -8.26
N ARG A 247 -2.84 11.37 -7.80
CA ARG A 247 -3.82 12.41 -7.47
C ARG A 247 -4.21 12.32 -6.01
#